data_AF-A0A0F9JR67-F1
#
_entry.id   AF-A0A0F9JR67-F1
#
_cell.length_a   1.000
_cell.length_b   1.000
_cell.length_c   1.000
_cell.angle_alpha   90.00
_cell.angle_beta   90.00
_cell.angle_gamma   90.00
#
_symmetry.space_group_name_H-M   'P 1'
#
loop_
_entity.id
_entity.type
_entity.pdbx_description
1 polymer ?
#
loop_
_entity_poly.entity_id
_entity_poly.type
_entity_poly.pdbx_seq_one_letter_code
_entity_poly.pdbx_strand_id
1 'polypeptide(L)'
;MQFLRKIIFLAFILPIGIFALNYDVKFTGLKERNTLASIKRVSNLVILQERPPKTINALRFRANSDTDEILKVLHFYGFYDAKIDIDLDENKNILLVNVLIMPGVRYTIKDVK
;
A
#
# COMPACT_ATOMS: atom_id res chain seq x y z
N MET A 1 57.32 29.61 -1.01
CA MET A 1 56.74 28.80 -2.10
C MET A 1 55.82 27.74 -1.52
N GLN A 2 54.53 28.08 -1.46
CA GLN A 2 53.43 27.16 -1.25
C GLN A 2 53.30 26.28 -2.50
N PHE A 3 52.92 25.01 -2.39
CA PHE A 3 52.06 24.29 -3.36
C PHE A 3 51.99 22.76 -3.18
N LEU A 4 52.25 22.21 -1.99
CA LEU A 4 51.95 20.80 -1.72
C LEU A 4 51.11 20.66 -0.44
N ARG A 5 49.85 21.09 -0.48
CA ARG A 5 48.89 20.89 0.61
C ARG A 5 47.76 19.99 0.15
N LYS A 6 47.91 18.69 0.47
CA LYS A 6 46.86 17.74 0.86
C LYS A 6 45.54 17.86 0.08
N ILE A 7 45.52 17.29 -1.11
CA ILE A 7 44.30 16.83 -1.77
C ILE A 7 43.89 15.50 -1.09
N ILE A 8 42.59 15.24 -1.00
CA ILE A 8 41.91 14.06 -0.42
C ILE A 8 41.46 14.23 1.04
N PHE A 9 40.39 15.00 1.22
CA PHE A 9 39.34 14.71 2.18
C PHE A 9 38.00 14.80 1.45
N LEU A 10 37.85 14.02 0.38
CA LEU A 10 36.52 13.71 -0.16
C LEU A 10 36.01 12.54 0.69
N ALA A 11 35.41 12.87 1.83
CA ALA A 11 34.64 11.90 2.60
C ALA A 11 33.54 11.38 1.68
N PHE A 12 33.77 10.20 1.13
CA PHE A 12 32.80 9.42 0.39
C PHE A 12 31.66 9.13 1.38
N ILE A 13 30.63 9.98 1.37
CA ILE A 13 29.37 9.68 2.02
C ILE A 13 28.82 8.47 1.27
N LEU A 14 29.18 7.27 1.73
CA LEU A 14 28.51 6.05 1.30
C LEU A 14 27.03 6.28 1.61
N PRO A 15 26.13 6.36 0.62
CA PRO A 15 24.73 6.32 0.93
C PRO A 15 24.52 4.98 1.62
N ILE A 16 24.21 5.02 2.92
CA ILE A 16 23.74 3.84 3.63
C ILE A 16 22.47 3.47 2.88
N GLY A 17 22.58 2.49 1.99
CA GLY A 17 21.46 2.02 1.20
C GLY A 17 20.38 1.61 2.17
N ILE A 18 19.30 2.38 2.23
CA ILE A 18 18.12 1.99 2.99
C ILE A 18 17.62 0.74 2.28
N PHE A 19 17.82 -0.42 2.88
CA PHE A 19 17.28 -1.68 2.39
C PHE A 19 15.77 -1.63 2.60
N ALA A 20 15.10 -1.00 1.64
CA ALA A 20 13.66 -0.85 1.57
C ALA A 20 13.05 -2.15 1.02
N LEU A 21 12.07 -2.71 1.73
CA LEU A 21 11.31 -3.85 1.25
C LEU A 21 10.37 -3.36 0.13
N ASN A 22 10.80 -3.49 -1.13
CA ASN A 22 9.98 -3.14 -2.27
C ASN A 22 8.82 -4.13 -2.39
N TYR A 23 7.60 -3.59 -2.55
CA TYR A 23 6.40 -4.37 -2.75
C TYR A 23 5.47 -3.71 -3.77
N ASP A 24 4.64 -4.53 -4.40
CA ASP A 24 3.55 -4.09 -5.26
C ASP A 24 2.20 -4.46 -4.67
N VAL A 25 1.16 -3.71 -5.02
CA VAL A 25 -0.20 -3.93 -4.53
C VAL A 25 -1.12 -4.26 -5.69
N LYS A 26 -1.82 -5.39 -5.58
CA LYS A 26 -2.78 -5.86 -6.59
C LYS A 26 -4.17 -5.95 -5.99
N PHE A 27 -5.05 -5.05 -6.43
CA PHE A 27 -6.47 -5.07 -6.09
C PHE A 27 -7.23 -5.95 -7.09
N THR A 28 -8.06 -6.85 -6.60
CA THR A 28 -8.90 -7.75 -7.42
C THR A 28 -10.33 -7.85 -6.88
N GLY A 29 -11.26 -8.36 -7.70
CA GLY A 29 -12.64 -8.65 -7.28
C GLY A 29 -13.64 -7.48 -7.33
N LEU A 30 -13.17 -6.24 -7.57
CA LEU A 30 -14.00 -5.05 -7.74
C LEU A 30 -13.99 -4.56 -9.20
N LYS A 31 -15.17 -4.33 -9.80
CA LYS A 31 -15.29 -3.90 -11.22
C LYS A 31 -15.42 -2.37 -11.35
N GLU A 32 -15.97 -1.73 -10.34
CA GLU A 32 -16.31 -0.31 -10.30
C GLU A 32 -15.05 0.55 -10.17
N ARG A 33 -14.63 1.16 -11.29
CA ARG A 33 -13.40 1.96 -11.35
C ARG A 33 -13.36 3.13 -10.36
N ASN A 34 -14.50 3.82 -10.18
CA ASN A 34 -14.58 4.97 -9.27
C ASN A 34 -14.43 4.54 -7.80
N THR A 35 -15.04 3.43 -7.42
CA THR A 35 -14.89 2.84 -6.08
C THR A 35 -13.45 2.40 -5.86
N LEU A 36 -12.85 1.71 -6.84
CA LEU A 36 -11.43 1.32 -6.76
C LEU A 36 -10.49 2.52 -6.63
N ALA A 37 -10.76 3.61 -7.34
CA ALA A 37 -9.97 4.83 -7.24
C ALA A 37 -10.09 5.49 -5.85
N SER A 38 -11.27 5.46 -5.24
CA SER A 38 -11.47 5.91 -3.84
C SER A 38 -10.71 5.04 -2.85
N ILE A 39 -10.73 3.71 -3.04
CA ILE A 39 -9.97 2.76 -2.22
C ILE A 39 -8.46 3.04 -2.29
N LYS A 40 -7.91 3.21 -3.49
CA LYS A 40 -6.48 3.52 -3.68
C LYS A 40 -6.07 4.85 -3.04
N ARG A 41 -6.99 5.82 -2.91
CA ARG A 41 -6.74 7.12 -2.28
C ARG A 41 -6.69 7.07 -0.75
N VAL A 42 -7.25 6.04 -0.11
CA VAL A 42 -7.23 5.89 1.35
C VAL A 42 -6.28 4.79 1.84
N SER A 43 -5.88 3.89 0.94
CA SER A 43 -5.01 2.75 1.26
C SER A 43 -3.56 3.19 1.54
N ASN A 44 -3.08 2.95 2.76
CA ASN A 44 -1.68 3.19 3.12
C ASN A 44 -0.72 2.26 2.38
N LEU A 45 -1.18 1.08 1.95
CA LEU A 45 -0.41 0.22 1.06
C LEU A 45 -0.01 0.95 -0.23
N VAL A 46 -0.86 1.84 -0.74
CA VAL A 46 -0.58 2.65 -1.94
C VAL A 46 0.11 3.96 -1.57
N ILE A 47 -0.43 4.72 -0.60
CA ILE A 47 0.07 6.06 -0.26
C ILE A 47 1.52 6.03 0.24
N LEU A 48 1.89 4.99 0.99
CA LEU A 48 3.21 4.88 1.64
C LEU A 48 4.18 3.99 0.86
N GLN A 49 3.94 3.76 -0.44
CA GLN A 49 4.81 2.91 -1.25
C GLN A 49 6.21 3.53 -1.43
N GLU A 50 6.34 4.87 -1.41
CA GLU A 50 7.63 5.58 -1.39
C GLU A 50 8.35 5.52 -0.04
N ARG A 51 7.65 5.09 1.02
CA ARG A 51 8.19 4.89 2.37
C ARG A 51 7.90 3.46 2.83
N PRO A 52 8.50 2.47 2.16
CA PRO A 52 8.22 1.07 2.44
C PRO A 52 8.69 0.69 3.86
N PRO A 53 8.02 -0.28 4.48
CA PRO A 53 8.41 -0.76 5.79
C PRO A 53 9.76 -1.50 5.71
N LYS A 54 10.46 -1.57 6.85
CA LYS A 54 11.76 -2.25 6.94
C LYS A 54 11.64 -3.78 7.02
N THR A 55 10.44 -4.31 7.29
CA THR A 55 10.21 -5.75 7.52
C THR A 55 8.88 -6.20 6.94
N ILE A 56 8.78 -7.50 6.62
CA ILE A 56 7.55 -8.14 6.13
C ILE A 56 6.43 -8.05 7.17
N ASN A 57 6.72 -8.24 8.46
CA ASN A 57 5.71 -8.13 9.52
C ASN A 57 5.12 -6.71 9.60
N ALA A 58 5.93 -5.67 9.39
CA ALA A 58 5.44 -4.30 9.34
C ALA A 58 4.59 -4.04 8.08
N LEU A 59 4.90 -4.68 6.95
CA LEU A 59 4.04 -4.67 5.76
C LEU A 59 2.72 -5.37 6.02
N ARG A 60 2.73 -6.54 6.68
CA ARG A 60 1.52 -7.29 7.04
C ARG A 60 0.63 -6.49 8.00
N PHE A 61 1.22 -5.82 8.99
CA PHE A 61 0.48 -4.93 9.88
C PHE A 61 -0.17 -3.78 9.10
N ARG A 62 0.58 -3.12 8.22
CA ARG A 62 0.04 -2.07 7.34
C ARG A 62 -1.10 -2.57 6.46
N ALA A 63 -0.94 -3.75 5.86
CA ALA A 63 -1.96 -4.40 5.05
C ALA A 63 -3.24 -4.62 5.85
N ASN A 64 -3.13 -5.21 7.05
CA ASN A 64 -4.30 -5.46 7.90
C ASN A 64 -4.99 -4.17 8.35
N SER A 65 -4.23 -3.10 8.63
CA SER A 65 -4.78 -1.80 9.01
C SER A 65 -5.53 -1.10 7.88
N ASP A 66 -5.25 -1.42 6.61
CA ASP A 66 -5.98 -0.85 5.47
C ASP A 66 -7.41 -1.41 5.37
N THR A 67 -7.69 -2.59 5.91
CA THR A 67 -9.00 -3.24 5.84
C THR A 67 -10.14 -2.32 6.27
N ASP A 68 -10.01 -1.66 7.43
CA ASP A 68 -11.08 -0.81 7.98
C ASP A 68 -11.37 0.41 7.11
N GLU A 69 -10.33 1.07 6.59
CA GLU A 69 -10.49 2.24 5.70
C GLU A 69 -11.09 1.84 4.35
N ILE A 70 -10.69 0.69 3.81
CA ILE A 70 -11.27 0.16 2.57
C ILE A 70 -12.75 -0.21 2.77
N LEU A 71 -13.11 -0.83 3.90
CA LEU A 71 -14.51 -1.15 4.23
C LEU A 71 -15.35 0.12 4.36
N LYS A 72 -14.84 1.19 4.99
CA LYS A 72 -15.55 2.49 5.06
C LYS A 72 -15.87 3.03 3.67
N VAL A 73 -14.91 2.97 2.74
CA VAL A 73 -15.15 3.38 1.34
C VAL A 73 -16.20 2.48 0.69
N LEU A 74 -16.11 1.16 0.85
CA LEU A 74 -17.07 0.22 0.28
C LEU A 74 -18.49 0.48 0.81
N HIS A 75 -18.65 0.70 2.11
CA HIS A 75 -19.92 1.05 2.75
C HIS A 75 -20.47 2.37 2.21
N PHE A 76 -19.62 3.38 2.00
CA PHE A 76 -20.04 4.64 1.39
C PHE A 76 -20.62 4.44 -0.02
N TYR A 77 -20.12 3.47 -0.79
CA TYR A 77 -20.67 3.13 -2.11
C TYR A 77 -21.88 2.16 -2.06
N GLY A 78 -22.29 1.73 -0.86
CA GLY A 78 -23.44 0.86 -0.63
C GLY A 78 -23.11 -0.64 -0.57
N PHE A 79 -21.84 -1.02 -0.47
CA PHE A 79 -21.40 -2.42 -0.37
C PHE A 79 -21.27 -2.85 1.10
N TYR A 80 -22.39 -2.95 1.82
CA TYR A 80 -22.39 -3.22 3.27
C TYR A 80 -21.99 -4.66 3.65
N ASP A 81 -22.14 -5.62 2.74
CA ASP A 81 -21.71 -7.01 2.95
C ASP A 81 -20.28 -7.28 2.46
N ALA A 82 -19.52 -6.22 2.19
CA ALA A 82 -18.20 -6.38 1.61
C ALA A 82 -17.26 -7.14 2.55
N LYS A 83 -16.44 -8.01 1.96
CA LYS A 83 -15.35 -8.70 2.64
C LYS A 83 -14.04 -8.41 1.92
N ILE A 84 -12.97 -8.35 2.69
CA ILE A 84 -11.63 -8.09 2.19
C ILE A 84 -10.74 -9.21 2.70
N ASP A 85 -9.97 -9.78 1.80
CA ASP A 85 -8.89 -10.72 2.13
C ASP A 85 -7.58 -10.14 1.61
N ILE A 86 -6.54 -10.19 2.43
CA ILE A 86 -5.24 -9.62 2.11
C ILE A 86 -4.16 -10.68 2.36
N ASP A 87 -3.45 -11.02 1.29
CA ASP A 87 -2.40 -12.03 1.30
C ASP A 87 -1.09 -11.45 0.76
N LEU A 88 0.03 -11.97 1.27
CA LEU A 88 1.37 -11.58 0.84
C LEU A 88 2.01 -12.77 0.13
N ASP A 89 2.26 -12.60 -1.17
CA ASP A 89 2.96 -13.58 -1.99
C ASP A 89 4.46 -13.23 -2.06
N GLU A 90 5.27 -14.10 -1.45
CA GLU A 90 6.72 -13.97 -1.36
C GLU A 90 7.47 -14.66 -2.53
N ASN A 91 6.78 -15.20 -3.54
CA ASN A 91 7.37 -16.06 -4.57
C ASN A 91 8.26 -15.35 -5.62
N LYS A 92 8.56 -14.05 -5.51
CA LYS A 92 9.26 -13.27 -6.56
C LYS A 92 10.26 -12.25 -6.01
N ASN A 93 11.12 -11.74 -6.90
CA ASN A 93 12.06 -10.63 -6.65
C ASN A 93 11.39 -9.37 -6.03
N ILE A 94 10.07 -9.25 -6.12
CA ILE A 94 9.25 -8.20 -5.52
C ILE A 94 8.13 -8.88 -4.73
N LEU A 95 7.90 -8.42 -3.51
CA LEU A 95 6.83 -8.92 -2.65
C LEU A 95 5.48 -8.42 -3.15
N LEU A 96 4.51 -9.30 -3.34
CA LEU A 96 3.20 -8.92 -3.87
C LEU A 96 2.14 -8.95 -2.78
N VAL A 97 1.49 -7.81 -2.54
CA VAL A 97 0.33 -7.69 -1.65
C VAL A 97 -0.95 -7.84 -2.48
N ASN A 98 -1.60 -9.00 -2.35
CA ASN A 98 -2.87 -9.29 -3.00
C ASN A 98 -4.02 -8.83 -2.12
N VAL A 99 -4.78 -7.83 -2.57
CA VAL A 99 -5.99 -7.35 -1.91
C VAL A 99 -7.20 -7.83 -2.70
N LEU A 100 -7.84 -8.89 -2.22
CA LEU A 100 -9.06 -9.44 -2.79
C LEU A 100 -10.27 -8.77 -2.15
N ILE A 101 -11.03 -8.05 -2.97
CA ILE A 101 -12.27 -7.39 -2.55
C ILE A 101 -13.44 -8.25 -3.02
N MET A 102 -14.27 -8.69 -2.09
CA MET A 102 -15.54 -9.35 -2.35
C MET A 102 -16.66 -8.37 -2.01
N PRO A 103 -17.13 -7.55 -2.98
CA PRO A 103 -18.01 -6.42 -2.68
C PRO A 103 -19.43 -6.82 -2.23
N GLY A 104 -19.88 -8.02 -2.56
CA GLY A 104 -21.26 -8.45 -2.26
C GLY A 104 -22.30 -7.69 -3.08
N VAL A 105 -23.48 -7.49 -2.49
CA VAL A 105 -24.59 -6.75 -3.11
C VAL A 105 -24.42 -5.26 -2.85
N ARG A 106 -24.75 -4.44 -3.86
CA ARG A 106 -24.86 -2.99 -3.70
C ARG A 106 -26.28 -2.62 -3.27
N TYR A 107 -26.39 -2.06 -2.08
CA TYR A 107 -27.63 -1.58 -1.52
C TYR A 107 -27.97 -0.17 -2.02
N THR A 108 -29.26 0.09 -2.21
CA THR A 108 -29.80 1.40 -2.57
C THR A 108 -30.83 1.84 -1.54
N ILE A 109 -30.92 3.15 -1.29
CA ILE A 109 -31.93 3.72 -0.41
C ILE A 109 -33.29 3.56 -1.10
N LYS A 110 -34.23 2.90 -0.44
CA LYS A 110 -35.61 2.73 -0.93
C LYS A 110 -36.50 3.91 -0.56
N ASP A 111 -36.37 4.39 0.67
CA ASP A 111 -37.21 5.46 1.24
C ASP A 111 -36.45 6.18 2.36
N VAL A 112 -36.76 7.46 2.58
CA VAL A 112 -36.21 8.29 3.66
C VAL A 112 -37.38 8.92 4.40
N LYS A 113 -37.51 8.61 5.70
CA LYS A 113 -38.52 9.19 6.58
C LYS A 113 -38.14 10.58 7.05
#